data_AF-A0A922SPM3-F1
#
_entry.id   AF-A0A922SPM3-F1
#
_cell.length_a   1.000
_cell.length_b   1.000
_cell.length_c   1.000
_cell.angle_alpha   90.00
_cell.angle_beta   90.00
_cell.angle_gamma   90.00
#
_symmetry.space_group_name_H-M   'P 1'
#
loop_
_entity.id
_entity.type
_entity.pdbx_description
1 polymer ?
#
loop_
_entity_poly.entity_id
_entity_poly.type
_entity_poly.pdbx_seq_one_letter_code
_entity_poly.pdbx_strand_id
1 'polypeptide(L)'
;MCEPTEKIVWLLIISAIYIMATESRLVPTTKRRMIRRNNDPVLPKVFFDRAQSLSPLFKIPNQEFCSGMSLKPEDHYKVLPWWYHYCQDLRENLVKNKQGKDHFSAAHLYILNELQAYKKRMKAKQLKKMMS
;
A
#
# COMPACT_ATOMS: atom_id res chain seq x y z
N MET A 1 15.59 -38.08 0.97
CA MET A 1 16.72 -37.40 1.63
C MET A 1 17.53 -36.73 0.53
N CYS A 2 17.35 -35.43 0.30
CA CYS A 2 18.13 -34.69 -0.70
C CYS A 2 19.53 -34.45 -0.13
N GLU A 3 20.56 -34.93 -0.82
CA GLU A 3 21.94 -34.86 -0.36
C GLU A 3 22.39 -33.40 -0.23
N PRO A 4 23.14 -33.05 0.82
CA PRO A 4 23.60 -31.68 1.07
C PRO A 4 24.50 -31.12 -0.04
N THR A 5 25.05 -31.99 -0.88
CA THR A 5 25.90 -31.69 -2.04
C THR A 5 25.15 -30.93 -3.13
N GLU A 6 23.90 -31.29 -3.44
CA GLU A 6 23.11 -30.63 -4.49
C GLU A 6 22.82 -29.17 -4.14
N LYS A 7 22.53 -28.88 -2.86
CA LYS A 7 22.25 -27.52 -2.39
C LYS A 7 23.47 -26.62 -2.52
N ILE A 8 24.65 -27.16 -2.24
CA ILE A 8 25.92 -26.42 -2.35
C ILE A 8 26.21 -26.10 -3.82
N VAL A 9 26.00 -27.05 -4.72
CA VAL A 9 26.18 -26.83 -6.17
C VAL A 9 25.23 -25.75 -6.68
N TRP A 10 23.96 -25.77 -6.28
CA TRP A 10 23.00 -24.73 -6.67
C TRP A 10 23.37 -23.34 -6.14
N LEU A 11 23.86 -23.23 -4.91
CA LEU A 11 24.31 -21.95 -4.36
C LEU A 11 25.52 -21.39 -5.12
N LEU A 12 26.43 -22.25 -5.57
CA LEU A 12 27.58 -21.85 -6.38
C LEU A 12 27.17 -21.40 -7.78
N ILE A 13 26.17 -22.06 -8.39
CA ILE A 13 25.63 -21.65 -9.69
C ILE A 13 24.97 -20.27 -9.59
N ILE A 14 24.14 -20.06 -8.54
CA ILE A 14 23.44 -18.78 -8.33
C ILE A 14 24.44 -17.64 -8.07
N SER A 15 25.48 -17.88 -7.26
CA SER A 15 26.51 -16.86 -6.99
C SER A 15 27.32 -16.51 -8.25
N ALA A 16 27.65 -17.51 -9.08
CA ALA A 16 28.34 -17.27 -10.35
C ALA A 16 27.49 -16.45 -11.33
N ILE A 17 26.19 -16.75 -11.45
CA ILE A 17 25.25 -15.97 -12.27
C ILE A 17 25.14 -14.53 -11.76
N TYR A 18 25.07 -14.34 -10.44
CA TYR A 18 24.97 -13.01 -9.83
C TYR A 18 26.23 -12.16 -10.11
N ILE A 19 27.43 -12.74 -9.95
CA ILE A 19 28.70 -12.06 -10.24
C ILE A 19 28.81 -11.71 -11.73
N MET A 20 28.46 -12.65 -12.61
CA MET A 20 28.44 -12.35 -14.05
C MET A 20 27.44 -11.24 -14.38
N ALA A 21 26.24 -11.22 -13.79
CA ALA A 21 25.24 -10.18 -14.02
C ALA A 21 25.69 -8.79 -13.55
N THR A 22 26.41 -8.70 -12.42
CA THR A 22 26.92 -7.44 -11.89
C THR A 22 28.13 -6.93 -12.67
N GLU A 23 29.07 -7.81 -13.06
CA GLU A 23 30.26 -7.41 -13.82
C GLU A 23 29.98 -7.13 -15.30
N SER A 24 29.02 -7.84 -15.91
CA SER A 24 28.71 -7.69 -17.35
C SER A 24 28.12 -6.33 -17.73
N ARG A 25 27.93 -5.39 -16.80
CA ARG A 25 27.31 -4.08 -17.03
C ARG A 25 25.97 -4.16 -17.79
N LEU A 26 25.29 -5.31 -17.71
CA LEU A 26 23.95 -5.54 -18.29
C LEU A 26 22.89 -4.69 -17.58
N VAL A 27 23.18 -4.23 -16.36
CA VAL A 27 22.45 -3.16 -15.71
C VAL A 27 23.15 -1.85 -16.03
N PRO A 28 22.55 -0.97 -16.87
CA PRO A 28 23.11 0.34 -17.11
C PRO A 28 23.09 1.12 -15.79
N THR A 29 24.23 1.17 -15.11
CA THR A 29 24.50 2.05 -13.97
C THR A 29 24.75 3.48 -14.47
N THR A 30 23.91 3.97 -15.38
CA THR A 30 23.93 5.37 -15.74
C THR A 30 23.37 6.14 -14.55
N LYS A 31 24.25 6.59 -13.66
CA LYS A 31 23.98 7.80 -12.88
C LYS A 31 23.78 8.90 -13.90
N ARG A 32 22.53 9.13 -14.32
CA ARG A 32 22.14 10.31 -15.08
C ARG A 32 22.53 11.50 -14.22
N ARG A 33 23.70 12.09 -14.48
CA ARG A 33 23.94 13.48 -14.11
C ARG A 33 22.87 14.26 -14.87
N MET A 34 21.85 14.73 -14.15
CA MET A 34 21.01 15.79 -14.67
C MET A 34 21.89 17.02 -14.84
N ILE A 35 22.53 17.14 -16.00
CA ILE A 35 23.06 18.42 -16.47
C ILE A 35 21.82 19.24 -16.73
N ARG A 36 21.42 20.04 -15.75
CA ARG A 36 20.32 20.99 -15.85
C ARG A 36 20.74 22.01 -16.92
N ARG A 37 20.36 21.75 -18.18
CA ARG A 37 20.48 22.76 -19.24
C ARG A 37 19.51 23.87 -18.84
N ASN A 38 19.98 25.10 -18.75
CA ASN A 38 19.18 26.31 -18.48
C ASN A 38 18.08 26.60 -19.53
N ASN A 39 17.78 25.65 -20.40
CA ASN A 39 16.77 25.74 -21.45
C ASN A 39 15.51 24.98 -21.05
N ASP A 40 15.15 25.00 -19.76
CA ASP A 40 13.85 24.49 -19.35
C ASP A 40 12.78 25.34 -20.07
N PRO A 41 11.88 24.73 -20.86
CA PRO A 41 10.87 25.47 -21.60
C PRO A 41 10.01 26.25 -20.61
N VAL A 42 10.12 27.58 -20.64
CA VAL A 42 9.27 28.46 -19.83
C VAL A 42 7.87 28.33 -20.38
N LEU A 43 7.01 27.64 -19.63
CA LEU A 43 5.60 27.50 -19.97
C LEU A 43 4.95 28.90 -20.06
N PRO A 44 4.17 29.19 -21.11
CA PRO A 44 3.51 30.48 -21.26
C PRO A 44 2.59 30.77 -20.07
N LYS A 45 2.56 32.02 -19.59
CA LYS A 45 1.75 32.44 -18.42
C LYS A 45 0.28 32.02 -18.51
N VAL A 46 -0.29 32.00 -19.72
CA VAL A 46 -1.67 31.56 -20.00
C VAL A 46 -1.96 30.16 -19.48
N PHE A 47 -0.98 29.25 -19.49
CA PHE A 47 -1.13 27.91 -18.93
C PHE A 47 -1.24 27.93 -17.40
N PHE A 48 -0.47 28.79 -16.73
CA PHE A 48 -0.53 28.95 -15.29
C PHE A 48 -1.83 29.62 -14.86
N ASP A 49 -2.29 30.67 -15.55
CA ASP A 49 -3.54 31.36 -15.25
C ASP A 49 -4.76 30.43 -15.40
N ARG A 50 -4.72 29.56 -16.43
CA ARG A 50 -5.74 28.54 -16.64
C ARG A 50 -5.68 27.44 -15.59
N ALA A 51 -4.48 26.98 -15.21
CA ALA A 51 -4.33 26.00 -14.13
C ALA A 51 -4.79 26.57 -12.79
N GLN A 52 -4.52 27.85 -12.52
CA GLN A 52 -4.88 28.53 -11.28
C GLN A 52 -6.38 28.75 -11.15
N SER A 53 -7.07 29.07 -12.26
CA SER A 53 -8.54 29.15 -12.30
C SER A 53 -9.22 27.78 -12.18
N LEU A 54 -8.55 26.70 -12.60
CA LEU A 54 -9.03 25.32 -12.42
C LEU A 54 -8.66 24.72 -11.06
N SER A 55 -7.64 25.24 -10.37
CA SER A 55 -7.20 24.84 -9.02
C SER A 55 -8.35 24.65 -8.01
N PRO A 56 -9.32 25.58 -7.86
CA PRO A 56 -10.43 25.40 -6.93
C PRO A 56 -11.43 24.29 -7.35
N LEU A 57 -11.43 23.89 -8.62
CA LEU A 57 -12.25 22.79 -9.14
C LEU A 57 -11.54 21.44 -8.99
N PHE A 58 -10.21 21.44 -8.83
CA PHE A 58 -9.43 20.25 -8.53
C PHE A 58 -9.62 19.87 -7.06
N LYS A 59 -10.60 19.00 -6.81
CA LYS A 59 -10.71 18.30 -5.52
C LYS A 59 -9.72 17.15 -5.51
N ILE A 60 -8.84 17.13 -4.50
CA ILE A 60 -8.01 15.96 -4.21
C ILE A 60 -8.95 14.86 -3.70
N PRO A 61 -8.95 13.66 -4.30
CA PRO A 61 -9.82 12.59 -3.84
C PRO A 61 -9.46 12.19 -2.40
N ASN A 62 -10.37 12.47 -1.47
CA ASN A 62 -10.37 11.88 -0.14
C ASN A 62 -11.37 10.70 -0.10
N GLN A 63 -11.37 9.94 0.99
CA GLN A 63 -12.24 8.77 1.11
C GLN A 63 -13.73 9.13 1.00
N GLU A 64 -14.13 10.31 1.46
CA GLU A 64 -15.48 10.87 1.35
C GLU A 64 -15.85 11.25 -0.09
N PHE A 65 -14.88 11.73 -0.86
CA PHE A 65 -15.05 12.04 -2.28
C PHE A 65 -15.24 10.75 -3.08
N CYS A 66 -14.42 9.73 -2.82
CA CYS A 66 -14.57 8.42 -3.47
C CYS A 66 -15.89 7.71 -3.10
N SER A 67 -16.48 7.98 -1.93
CA SER A 67 -17.75 7.38 -1.51
C SER A 67 -18.96 8.04 -2.17
N GLY A 68 -18.89 9.35 -2.44
CA GLY A 68 -19.92 10.07 -3.20
C GLY A 68 -19.83 9.89 -4.72
N MET A 69 -18.72 9.34 -5.22
CA MET A 69 -18.45 9.19 -6.65
C MET A 69 -19.07 7.90 -7.21
N SER A 70 -20.18 8.05 -7.95
CA SER A 70 -20.71 6.96 -8.77
C SER A 70 -19.78 6.76 -9.95
N LEU A 71 -18.91 5.74 -9.91
CA LEU A 71 -18.03 5.36 -11.03
C LEU A 71 -18.84 4.66 -12.15
N LYS A 72 -20.05 5.13 -12.43
CA LYS A 72 -20.81 4.63 -13.57
C LYS A 72 -20.09 5.11 -14.84
N PRO A 73 -20.04 4.27 -15.89
CA PRO A 73 -19.36 4.64 -17.15
C PRO A 73 -19.97 5.91 -17.80
N GLU A 74 -21.20 6.23 -17.44
CA GLU A 74 -21.96 7.41 -17.90
C GLU A 74 -21.49 8.73 -17.23
N ASP A 75 -20.95 8.67 -16.01
CA ASP A 75 -20.54 9.86 -15.26
C ASP A 75 -19.08 10.21 -15.59
N HIS A 76 -18.90 11.04 -16.62
CA HIS A 76 -17.58 11.50 -17.07
C HIS A 76 -17.00 12.56 -16.13
N TYR A 77 -16.53 12.14 -14.96
CA TYR A 77 -15.68 12.99 -14.15
C TYR A 77 -14.32 13.17 -14.82
N LYS A 78 -13.88 14.42 -15.02
CA LYS A 78 -12.49 14.73 -15.43
C LYS A 78 -11.54 14.50 -14.26
N VAL A 79 -11.39 13.25 -13.86
CA VAL A 79 -10.39 12.83 -12.88
C VAL A 79 -9.17 12.26 -13.60
N LEU A 80 -8.01 12.41 -12.99
CA LEU A 80 -6.78 11.82 -13.53
C LEU A 80 -6.90 10.29 -13.54
N PRO A 81 -6.34 9.58 -14.53
CA PRO A 81 -6.47 8.11 -14.62
C PRO A 81 -6.04 7.37 -13.34
N TRP A 82 -4.99 7.86 -12.66
CA TRP A 82 -4.54 7.26 -11.40
C TRP A 82 -5.53 7.43 -10.23
N TRP A 83 -6.43 8.41 -10.27
CA TRP A 83 -7.49 8.60 -9.27
C TRP A 83 -8.60 7.58 -9.40
N TYR A 84 -8.95 7.20 -10.63
CA TYR A 84 -9.93 6.14 -10.87
C TYR A 84 -9.49 4.85 -10.17
N HIS A 85 -8.23 4.45 -10.38
CA HIS A 85 -7.64 3.28 -9.75
C HIS A 85 -7.62 3.40 -8.21
N TYR A 86 -7.24 4.55 -7.67
CA TYR A 86 -7.24 4.78 -6.22
C TYR A 86 -8.63 4.60 -5.58
N CYS A 87 -9.67 5.20 -6.14
CA CYS A 87 -11.03 5.06 -5.62
C CYS A 87 -11.60 3.64 -5.84
N GLN A 88 -11.20 2.96 -6.91
CA GLN A 88 -11.55 1.55 -7.16
C GLN A 88 -10.90 0.63 -6.12
N ASP A 89 -9.60 0.77 -5.87
CA ASP A 89 -8.86 -0.02 -4.88
C ASP A 89 -9.46 0.14 -3.48
N LEU A 90 -9.80 1.38 -3.08
CA LEU A 90 -10.48 1.64 -1.81
C LEU A 90 -11.82 0.92 -1.70
N ARG A 91 -12.60 0.90 -2.79
CA ARG A 91 -13.91 0.23 -2.83
C ARG A 91 -13.77 -1.28 -2.77
N GLU A 92 -12.82 -1.85 -3.52
CA GLU A 92 -12.52 -3.27 -3.47
C GLU A 92 -12.02 -3.68 -2.09
N ASN A 93 -11.18 -2.88 -1.44
CA ASN A 93 -10.73 -3.13 -0.07
C ASN A 93 -11.88 -3.06 0.94
N LEU A 94 -12.81 -2.10 0.79
CA LEU A 94 -14.02 -2.04 1.62
C LEU A 94 -14.95 -3.24 1.40
N VAL A 95 -15.10 -3.73 0.18
CA VAL A 95 -15.90 -4.93 -0.13
C VAL A 95 -15.22 -6.19 0.39
N LYS A 96 -13.90 -6.33 0.22
CA LYS A 96 -13.11 -7.44 0.76
C LYS A 96 -13.13 -7.45 2.29
N ASN A 97 -13.03 -6.29 2.94
CA ASN A 97 -13.15 -6.15 4.39
C ASN A 97 -14.58 -6.35 4.91
N LYS A 98 -15.61 -6.18 4.07
CA LYS A 98 -17.02 -6.47 4.45
C LYS A 98 -17.40 -7.93 4.21
N GLN A 99 -16.76 -8.62 3.27
CA GLN A 99 -16.98 -10.05 2.99
C GLN A 99 -16.11 -10.96 3.86
N GLY A 100 -14.95 -10.49 4.32
CA GLY A 100 -14.24 -11.10 5.42
C GLY A 100 -14.85 -10.62 6.73
N LYS A 101 -15.54 -11.50 7.47
CA LYS A 101 -15.46 -11.41 8.94
C LYS A 101 -14.00 -11.16 9.28
N ASP A 102 -13.70 -10.23 10.17
CA ASP A 102 -12.34 -10.02 10.70
C ASP A 102 -11.79 -11.39 11.13
N HIS A 103 -11.09 -12.06 10.21
CA HIS A 103 -10.35 -13.27 10.48
C HIS A 103 -9.11 -12.77 11.17
N PHE A 104 -9.29 -12.38 12.45
CA PHE A 104 -8.20 -12.28 13.39
C PHE A 104 -7.38 -13.55 13.20
N SER A 105 -6.10 -13.38 12.86
CA SER A 105 -5.14 -14.48 12.87
C SER A 105 -5.36 -15.30 14.14
N ALA A 106 -5.20 -16.63 14.08
CA ALA A 106 -5.44 -17.50 15.24
C ALA A 106 -4.72 -16.99 16.51
N ALA A 107 -3.57 -16.33 16.35
CA ALA A 107 -2.85 -15.66 17.42
C ALA A 107 -3.63 -14.48 18.07
N HIS A 108 -4.29 -13.64 17.26
CA HIS A 108 -5.10 -12.53 17.75
C HIS A 108 -6.36 -13.01 18.48
N LEU A 109 -7.01 -14.08 18.00
CA LEU A 109 -8.14 -14.71 18.69
C LEU A 109 -7.72 -15.27 20.06
N TYR A 110 -6.55 -15.90 20.13
CA TYR A 110 -5.99 -16.41 21.38
C TYR A 110 -5.74 -15.27 22.39
N ILE A 111 -5.10 -14.18 21.96
CA ILE A 111 -4.85 -13.01 22.82
C ILE A 111 -6.17 -12.41 23.32
N LEU A 112 -7.17 -12.26 22.46
CA LEU A 112 -8.47 -11.73 22.84
C LEU A 112 -9.18 -12.62 23.87
N ASN A 113 -9.12 -13.94 23.70
CA ASN A 113 -9.71 -14.89 24.63
C ASN A 113 -9.01 -14.86 26.01
N GLU A 114 -7.67 -14.81 26.03
CA GLU A 114 -6.91 -14.69 27.28
C GLU A 114 -7.21 -13.38 28.02
N LEU A 115 -7.28 -12.25 27.30
CA LEU A 115 -7.64 -10.96 27.90
C LEU A 115 -9.05 -10.98 28.50
N GLN A 116 -10.01 -11.60 27.82
CA GLN A 116 -11.36 -11.75 28.35
C GLN A 116 -11.42 -12.66 29.58
N ALA A 117 -10.68 -13.78 29.56
CA ALA A 117 -10.57 -14.69 30.71
C ALA A 117 -9.94 -13.98 31.92
N TYR A 118 -8.88 -13.21 31.71
CA TYR A 118 -8.23 -12.42 32.75
C TYR A 118 -9.19 -11.38 33.36
N LYS A 119 -9.91 -10.63 32.52
CA LYS A 119 -10.89 -9.63 32.97
C LYS A 119 -11.99 -10.26 33.83
N LYS A 120 -12.47 -11.45 33.47
CA LYS A 120 -13.45 -12.20 34.29
C LYS A 120 -12.87 -12.60 35.65
N ARG A 121 -11.64 -13.13 35.68
CA ARG A 121 -10.95 -13.50 36.93
C ARG A 121 -10.76 -12.30 37.86
N MET A 122 -10.39 -11.14 37.31
CA MET A 122 -10.21 -9.93 38.10
C MET A 122 -11.52 -9.41 38.69
N LYS A 123 -12.61 -9.40 37.91
CA LYS A 123 -13.94 -9.04 38.43
C LYS A 123 -14.40 -9.98 39.55
N ALA A 124 -14.19 -11.29 39.39
CA ALA A 124 -14.55 -12.27 40.41
C ALA A 124 -13.74 -12.09 41.71
N LYS A 125 -12.44 -11.75 41.61
CA LYS A 125 -11.60 -11.42 42.78
C LYS A 125 -12.05 -10.14 43.48
N GLN A 126 -12.44 -9.12 42.73
CA GLN A 126 -12.97 -7.87 43.29
C GLN A 126 -14.29 -8.10 44.03
N LEU A 127 -15.22 -8.85 43.43
CA LEU A 127 -16.47 -9.24 44.07
C LEU A 127 -16.25 -10.03 45.37
N LYS A 128 -15.34 -11.02 45.36
CA LYS A 128 -14.99 -11.77 46.58
C LYS A 128 -14.40 -10.89 47.68
N LYS A 129 -13.59 -9.89 47.34
CA LYS A 129 -13.06 -8.91 48.31
C LYS A 129 -14.11 -7.97 48.87
N MET A 130 -15.20 -7.70 48.16
CA MET A 130 -16.31 -6.87 48.64
C MET A 130 -17.31 -7.63 49.51
N MET A 131 -17.33 -8.97 49.42
CA MET A 131 -18.21 -9.84 50.20
C MET A 131 -17.53 -10.45 51.43
N SER A 132 -16.25 -10.13 51.66
CA SER A 132 -15.46 -10.49 52.85
C SER A 132 -15.25 -9.26 53.71
#